data_AF-A0A2W5GCG3-F1
#
_entry.id   AF-A0A2W5GCG3-F1
#
_cell.length_a   1.000
_cell.length_b   1.000
_cell.length_c   1.000
_cell.angle_alpha   90.00
_cell.angle_beta   90.00
_cell.angle_gamma   90.00
#
_symmetry.space_group_name_H-M   'P 1'
#
loop_
_entity.id
_entity.type
_entity.pdbx_description
1 polymer ?
#
loop_
_entity_poly.entity_id
_entity_poly.type
_entity_poly.pdbx_seq_one_letter_code
_entity_poly.pdbx_strand_id
1 'polypeptide(L)'
;PVNKILVDGKSFFGEDPKMASRNLPANAIDKVQVVDDKEQALLNGDNNTSNIGKVVNITLKKGFKKGAFGKVYAGGGSKDRYELGGIVNAFRDTLQVSILGYSNNLNRPGFSYGELMNAGGLRRSNSNRNNNSTSTWGGSNGSSIMINGVNFGGSPDFGLATSNGAGFNINHAPDKKKSFYVQYYFGEVRKTNLASGLTRLYNVDTIIENQRINNSLTKNYGHNIGAGMKLNPDTLTTINFNASYTVGLQRETNNGLITSDNNILGNLSRGNIDMYNRSDNYNYSHSFYYIRKGKNDPKKNLIISNRFNTGTLNTDNQTNSLLQYLYPTAYDSVLNQLRSVRLPQTSTIFNVILKEPIAKNIYLRFNNRFRYDYVSNRTNTNQALSTDAPYDIFNPYLSNAFKRSKHDFTFYQGILYENKGFSINPYIGELILNSNVDVNSIEGKINQNVRKLVPSLHINYKDFSIDYGRDYVLLHYNYLLPVLDNSNPY
;
A
#
# COMPACT_ATOMS: atom_id res chain seq x y z
N PRO A 1 25.12 3.58 -4.05
CA PRO A 1 24.50 3.76 -2.71
C PRO A 1 24.43 2.41 -1.97
N VAL A 2 24.53 2.38 -0.64
CA VAL A 2 24.30 1.15 0.14
C VAL A 2 22.79 0.93 0.26
N ASN A 3 22.29 -0.18 -0.29
CA ASN A 3 20.87 -0.53 -0.28
C ASN A 3 20.43 -1.20 1.00
N LYS A 4 21.26 -2.04 1.64
CA LYS A 4 20.86 -2.75 2.88
C LYS A 4 22.03 -3.25 3.69
N ILE A 5 21.82 -3.42 5.01
CA ILE A 5 22.77 -4.10 5.90
C ILE A 5 22.22 -5.47 6.30
N LEU A 6 23.03 -6.50 6.15
CA LEU A 6 22.77 -7.86 6.63
C LEU A 6 23.64 -8.10 7.87
N VAL A 7 23.17 -8.95 8.77
CA VAL A 7 24.00 -9.59 9.78
C VAL A 7 24.01 -11.10 9.59
N ASP A 8 25.18 -11.72 9.50
CA ASP A 8 25.34 -13.17 9.25
C ASP A 8 24.58 -13.67 8.00
N GLY A 9 24.49 -12.83 6.96
CA GLY A 9 23.74 -13.12 5.74
C GLY A 9 22.22 -13.02 5.90
N LYS A 10 21.72 -12.59 7.06
CA LYS A 10 20.30 -12.37 7.37
C LYS A 10 20.05 -10.87 7.45
N SER A 11 18.92 -10.37 6.96
CA SER A 11 18.63 -8.92 7.07
C SER A 11 18.49 -8.52 8.55
N PHE A 12 19.20 -7.48 8.97
CA PHE A 12 19.34 -7.08 10.37
C PHE A 12 19.24 -5.56 10.49
N PHE A 13 18.28 -5.09 11.31
CA PHE A 13 17.86 -3.70 11.40
C PHE A 13 17.61 -3.03 10.04
N GLY A 14 16.69 -3.59 9.26
CA GLY A 14 16.21 -3.01 8.00
C GLY A 14 17.31 -2.55 7.04
N GLU A 15 16.94 -1.66 6.13
CA GLU A 15 17.80 -1.24 5.02
C GLU A 15 18.42 0.15 5.25
N ASP A 16 18.33 0.70 6.48
CA ASP A 16 18.96 1.97 6.82
C ASP A 16 20.38 1.72 7.38
N PRO A 17 21.44 2.05 6.62
CA PRO A 17 22.81 1.86 7.06
C PRO A 17 23.14 2.58 8.37
N LYS A 18 22.45 3.71 8.66
CA LYS A 18 22.70 4.53 9.85
C LYS A 18 22.20 3.87 11.14
N MET A 19 21.18 3.03 11.07
CA MET A 19 20.61 2.38 12.27
C MET A 19 21.42 1.15 12.69
N ALA A 20 21.84 0.32 11.74
CA ALA A 20 22.70 -0.82 12.04
C ALA A 20 24.10 -0.35 12.51
N SER A 21 24.66 0.70 11.93
CA SER A 21 25.98 1.23 12.35
C SER A 21 25.97 1.89 13.73
N ARG A 22 24.81 2.37 14.21
CA ARG A 22 24.68 3.02 15.53
C ARG A 22 24.35 2.04 16.68
N ASN A 23 23.72 0.89 16.38
CA ASN A 23 23.20 -0.03 17.39
C ASN A 23 23.96 -1.37 17.48
N LEU A 24 24.90 -1.64 16.56
CA LEU A 24 25.84 -2.75 16.68
C LEU A 24 27.12 -2.26 17.34
N PRO A 25 27.42 -2.66 18.59
CA PRO A 25 28.69 -2.28 19.18
C PRO A 25 29.83 -2.99 18.42
N ALA A 26 30.91 -2.26 18.13
CA ALA A 26 32.01 -2.76 17.30
C ALA A 26 32.63 -4.07 17.84
N ASN A 27 32.54 -4.29 19.16
CA ASN A 27 33.01 -5.50 19.82
C ASN A 27 32.20 -6.76 19.47
N ALA A 28 30.94 -6.64 18.99
CA ALA A 28 30.09 -7.74 18.56
C ALA A 28 30.33 -8.16 17.09
N ILE A 29 31.02 -7.32 16.33
CA ILE A 29 31.31 -7.51 14.90
C ILE A 29 32.58 -8.36 14.74
N ASP A 30 32.48 -9.41 13.94
CA ASP A 30 33.59 -10.27 13.52
C ASP A 30 34.17 -9.82 12.17
N LYS A 31 33.29 -9.59 11.18
CA LYS A 31 33.70 -9.22 9.82
C LYS A 31 32.67 -8.33 9.13
N VAL A 32 33.10 -7.40 8.28
CA VAL A 32 32.23 -6.62 7.39
C VAL A 32 32.55 -6.96 5.93
N GLN A 33 31.53 -7.27 5.14
CA GLN A 33 31.62 -7.61 3.72
C GLN A 33 30.72 -6.68 2.92
N VAL A 34 31.20 -6.11 1.82
CA VAL A 34 30.36 -5.29 0.92
C VAL A 34 30.18 -6.06 -0.39
N VAL A 35 28.94 -6.35 -0.77
CA VAL A 35 28.60 -7.14 -1.97
C VAL A 35 27.46 -6.47 -2.75
N ASP A 36 27.42 -6.64 -4.06
CA ASP A 36 26.32 -6.12 -4.88
C ASP A 36 25.02 -6.90 -4.64
N ASP A 37 23.85 -6.23 -4.70
CA ASP A 37 22.54 -6.88 -4.56
C ASP A 37 22.15 -7.68 -5.81
N LYS A 38 22.80 -8.84 -5.97
CA LYS A 38 22.67 -9.71 -7.16
C LYS A 38 21.24 -10.21 -7.39
N GLU A 39 20.41 -10.36 -6.36
CA GLU A 39 19.03 -10.85 -6.50
C GLU A 39 18.11 -9.77 -7.07
N GLN A 40 18.25 -8.52 -6.58
CA GLN A 40 17.49 -7.38 -7.10
C GLN A 40 17.92 -7.02 -8.53
N ALA A 41 19.22 -7.09 -8.82
CA ALA A 41 19.75 -6.88 -10.16
C ALA A 41 19.20 -7.90 -11.19
N LEU A 42 18.95 -9.14 -10.76
CA LEU A 42 18.34 -10.17 -11.61
C LEU A 42 16.84 -9.93 -11.82
N LEU A 43 16.09 -9.59 -10.76
CA LEU A 43 14.63 -9.35 -10.83
C LEU A 43 14.24 -8.14 -11.67
N ASN A 44 15.07 -7.10 -11.71
CA ASN A 44 14.80 -5.89 -12.48
C ASN A 44 14.88 -6.10 -14.00
N GLY A 45 15.34 -7.26 -14.46
CA GLY A 45 15.23 -7.67 -15.86
C GLY A 45 16.17 -6.91 -16.81
N ASP A 46 16.39 -5.60 -16.71
CA ASP A 46 17.24 -4.86 -17.65
C ASP A 46 17.93 -3.61 -17.08
N ASN A 47 19.23 -3.54 -17.34
CA ASN A 47 19.98 -2.38 -17.84
C ASN A 47 20.19 -1.10 -17.01
N ASN A 48 20.31 -1.17 -15.68
CA ASN A 48 21.06 -0.12 -14.98
C ASN A 48 22.08 -0.68 -13.98
N THR A 49 23.25 -1.11 -14.50
CA THR A 49 24.39 -1.52 -13.68
C THR A 49 24.95 -0.37 -12.85
N SER A 50 24.67 0.89 -13.21
CA SER A 50 25.08 2.06 -12.42
C SER A 50 24.32 2.20 -11.09
N ASN A 51 23.18 1.52 -10.95
CA ASN A 51 22.30 1.63 -9.79
C ASN A 51 22.04 0.28 -9.08
N ILE A 52 22.94 -0.70 -9.24
CA ILE A 52 22.95 -1.89 -8.39
C ILE A 52 23.43 -1.45 -7.01
N GLY A 53 22.51 -1.26 -6.08
CA GLY A 53 22.93 -0.83 -4.77
C GLY A 53 23.62 -1.94 -3.97
N LYS A 54 24.45 -1.50 -3.02
CA LYS A 54 25.40 -2.35 -2.30
C LYS A 54 24.78 -2.90 -1.03
N VAL A 55 25.10 -4.13 -0.70
CA VAL A 55 24.70 -4.81 0.53
C VAL A 55 25.91 -4.93 1.43
N VAL A 56 25.81 -4.43 2.67
CA VAL A 56 26.86 -4.59 3.68
C VAL A 56 26.48 -5.74 4.60
N ASN A 57 27.18 -6.87 4.55
CA ASN A 57 26.97 -8.00 5.43
C ASN A 57 27.97 -7.97 6.61
N ILE A 58 27.46 -7.91 7.83
CA ILE A 58 28.20 -7.85 9.08
C ILE A 58 28.11 -9.22 9.78
N THR A 59 29.20 -9.94 9.93
CA THR A 59 29.22 -11.21 10.66
C THR A 59 29.33 -10.95 12.17
N LEU A 60 28.51 -11.60 13.00
CA LEU A 60 28.62 -11.49 14.47
C LEU A 60 29.55 -12.55 15.04
N LYS A 61 30.28 -12.19 16.10
CA LYS A 61 31.08 -13.15 16.88
C LYS A 61 30.17 -14.23 17.50
N LYS A 62 30.68 -15.47 17.62
CA LYS A 62 29.92 -16.65 18.08
C LYS A 62 29.19 -16.46 19.42
N GLY A 63 29.74 -15.67 20.34
CA GLY A 63 29.14 -15.38 21.65
C GLY A 63 27.86 -14.53 21.62
N PHE A 64 27.54 -13.89 20.48
CA PHE A 64 26.38 -13.00 20.33
C PHE A 64 25.22 -13.63 19.53
N LYS A 65 25.27 -14.93 19.23
CA LYS A 65 24.25 -15.65 18.43
C LYS A 65 23.03 -16.15 19.23
N LYS A 66 23.08 -15.95 20.56
CA LYS A 66 21.99 -16.23 21.50
C LYS A 66 21.83 -15.00 22.37
N GLY A 67 20.68 -14.36 22.28
CA GLY A 67 20.46 -13.11 23.00
C GLY A 67 19.07 -12.55 22.73
N ALA A 68 18.63 -11.70 23.64
CA ALA A 68 17.43 -10.91 23.46
C ALA A 68 17.78 -9.44 23.62
N PHE A 69 17.16 -8.61 22.80
CA PHE A 69 17.21 -7.16 22.95
C PHE A 69 15.82 -6.59 22.74
N GLY A 70 15.56 -5.46 23.38
CA GLY A 70 14.26 -4.83 23.29
C GLY A 70 14.33 -3.39 23.73
N LYS A 71 13.22 -2.70 23.53
CA LYS A 71 12.99 -1.35 24.03
C LYS A 71 11.65 -1.37 24.72
N VAL A 72 11.62 -0.83 25.93
CA VAL A 72 10.39 -0.51 26.64
C VAL A 72 10.40 0.98 26.90
N TYR A 73 9.24 1.60 26.82
CA TYR A 73 9.05 2.99 27.15
C TYR A 73 7.68 3.15 27.81
N ALA A 74 7.62 4.08 28.75
CA ALA A 74 6.39 4.49 29.41
C ALA A 74 6.51 5.97 29.75
N GLY A 75 5.39 6.67 29.76
CA GLY A 75 5.35 8.10 30.02
C GLY A 75 3.94 8.51 30.39
N GLY A 76 3.85 9.43 31.35
CA GLY A 76 2.65 10.14 31.72
C GLY A 76 2.85 11.63 31.52
N GLY A 77 1.78 12.35 31.21
CA GLY A 77 1.79 13.80 31.00
C GLY A 77 0.49 14.45 31.47
N SER A 78 0.52 15.78 31.57
CA SER A 78 -0.66 16.58 31.89
C SER A 78 -1.84 16.27 30.96
N LYS A 79 -3.08 16.47 31.44
CA LYS A 79 -4.33 16.20 30.70
C LYS A 79 -4.50 14.72 30.35
N ASP A 80 -4.25 13.82 31.31
CA ASP A 80 -4.41 12.36 31.16
C ASP A 80 -3.66 11.78 29.95
N ARG A 81 -2.53 12.37 29.60
CA ARG A 81 -1.70 11.92 28.48
C ARG A 81 -0.82 10.77 28.91
N TYR A 82 -0.75 9.73 28.09
CA TYR A 82 0.05 8.57 28.39
C TYR A 82 0.64 7.94 27.12
N GLU A 83 1.77 7.28 27.33
CA GLU A 83 2.40 6.40 26.37
C GLU A 83 2.93 5.17 27.10
N LEU A 84 2.74 4.00 26.49
CA LEU A 84 3.33 2.75 26.93
C LEU A 84 3.63 1.93 25.69
N GLY A 85 4.79 1.29 25.65
CA GLY A 85 5.06 0.32 24.62
C GLY A 85 6.35 -0.43 24.84
N GLY A 86 6.41 -1.59 24.20
CA GLY A 86 7.51 -2.51 24.32
C GLY A 86 7.68 -3.31 23.03
N ILE A 87 8.93 -3.54 22.68
CA ILE A 87 9.31 -4.50 21.64
C ILE A 87 10.44 -5.36 22.16
N VAL A 88 10.32 -6.67 22.01
CA VAL A 88 11.31 -7.66 22.43
C VAL A 88 11.65 -8.54 21.25
N ASN A 89 12.94 -8.71 21.00
CA ASN A 89 13.49 -9.54 19.95
C ASN A 89 14.41 -10.58 20.56
N ALA A 90 14.10 -11.85 20.39
CA ALA A 90 14.91 -12.96 20.84
C ALA A 90 15.48 -13.73 19.65
N PHE A 91 16.75 -14.10 19.76
CA PHE A 91 17.48 -14.85 18.75
C PHE A 91 18.09 -16.09 19.39
N ARG A 92 17.87 -17.24 18.77
CA ARG A 92 18.51 -18.48 19.12
C ARG A 92 18.87 -19.22 17.83
N ASP A 93 20.15 -19.15 17.47
CA ASP A 93 20.74 -19.87 16.33
C ASP A 93 20.01 -19.58 14.99
N THR A 94 19.01 -20.40 14.67
CA THR A 94 18.23 -20.36 13.43
C THR A 94 16.86 -19.72 13.60
N LEU A 95 16.40 -19.52 14.84
CA LEU A 95 15.10 -18.95 15.20
C LEU A 95 15.25 -17.51 15.68
N GLN A 96 14.38 -16.63 15.18
CA GLN A 96 14.20 -15.27 15.67
C GLN A 96 12.72 -15.04 15.95
N VAL A 97 12.41 -14.53 17.13
CA VAL A 97 11.05 -14.17 17.53
C VAL A 97 11.05 -12.71 17.93
N SER A 98 10.12 -11.94 17.39
CA SER A 98 9.84 -10.55 17.75
C SER A 98 8.42 -10.45 18.26
N ILE A 99 8.22 -9.75 19.37
CA ILE A 99 6.89 -9.43 19.92
C ILE A 99 6.89 -7.94 20.21
N LEU A 100 5.80 -7.27 19.85
CA LEU A 100 5.58 -5.85 20.16
C LEU A 100 4.19 -5.60 20.69
N GLY A 101 4.07 -4.54 21.48
CA GLY A 101 2.81 -4.03 22.00
C GLY A 101 2.94 -2.57 22.38
N TYR A 102 1.89 -1.79 22.17
CA TYR A 102 1.86 -0.37 22.57
C TYR A 102 0.44 0.14 22.78
N SER A 103 0.34 1.20 23.57
CA SER A 103 -0.86 2.02 23.75
C SER A 103 -0.45 3.47 24.03
N ASN A 104 -1.05 4.44 23.36
CA ASN A 104 -0.82 5.86 23.64
C ASN A 104 -1.99 6.74 23.19
N ASN A 105 -2.12 7.93 23.77
CA ASN A 105 -3.06 8.96 23.33
C ASN A 105 -2.35 10.28 22.93
N LEU A 106 -1.13 10.16 22.41
CA LEU A 106 -0.27 11.28 22.03
C LEU A 106 -0.34 11.62 20.53
N ASN A 107 -1.38 11.13 19.82
CA ASN A 107 -1.53 11.29 18.36
C ASN A 107 -0.36 10.77 17.54
N ARG A 108 0.44 9.85 18.09
CA ARG A 108 1.62 9.30 17.43
C ARG A 108 1.49 7.78 17.28
N PRO A 109 2.14 7.20 16.27
CA PRO A 109 2.25 5.75 16.18
C PRO A 109 3.11 5.28 17.36
N GLY A 110 2.76 4.15 17.97
CA GLY A 110 3.54 3.64 19.11
C GLY A 110 4.98 3.34 18.76
N PHE A 111 5.23 2.92 17.52
CA PHE A 111 6.57 2.73 16.98
C PHE A 111 6.70 3.52 15.70
N SER A 112 7.86 4.13 15.48
CA SER A 112 8.18 4.68 14.16
C SER A 112 8.21 3.58 13.11
N TYR A 113 8.05 3.95 11.83
CA TYR A 113 8.19 3.01 10.73
C TYR A 113 9.57 2.34 10.73
N GLY A 114 10.62 3.10 11.05
CA GLY A 114 11.96 2.54 11.25
C GLY A 114 11.96 1.46 12.32
N GLU A 115 11.35 1.68 13.49
CA GLU A 115 11.30 0.69 14.57
C GLU A 115 10.47 -0.56 14.21
N LEU A 116 9.28 -0.41 13.63
CA LEU A 116 8.46 -1.55 13.15
C LEU A 116 9.18 -2.37 12.08
N MET A 117 9.87 -1.69 11.16
CA MET A 117 10.61 -2.31 10.06
C MET A 117 11.93 -2.95 10.51
N ASN A 118 12.61 -2.37 11.50
CA ASN A 118 13.95 -2.76 11.94
C ASN A 118 13.93 -3.77 13.10
N ALA A 119 12.99 -3.61 14.04
CA ALA A 119 12.83 -4.50 15.18
C ALA A 119 11.73 -5.55 14.92
N GLY A 120 10.62 -5.21 14.25
CA GLY A 120 9.55 -6.16 13.92
C GLY A 120 9.85 -7.13 12.77
N GLY A 121 10.89 -6.89 11.96
CA GLY A 121 11.27 -7.76 10.83
C GLY A 121 10.36 -7.70 9.59
N LEU A 122 9.49 -6.70 9.51
CA LEU A 122 8.51 -6.45 8.44
C LEU A 122 9.10 -6.20 7.04
N ARG A 123 10.39 -5.86 6.93
CA ARG A 123 11.06 -5.58 5.63
C ARG A 123 11.58 -6.80 4.86
N ARG A 124 11.49 -8.02 5.41
CA ARG A 124 12.05 -9.20 4.72
C ARG A 124 11.26 -9.62 3.46
N SER A 125 10.10 -9.01 3.22
CA SER A 125 9.26 -9.12 2.02
C SER A 125 9.50 -8.02 0.96
N ASN A 126 10.43 -7.08 1.21
CA ASN A 126 10.50 -5.80 0.48
C ASN A 126 11.35 -5.80 -0.81
N SER A 127 11.70 -6.98 -1.37
CA SER A 127 12.49 -7.08 -2.61
C SER A 127 11.72 -6.75 -3.90
N ASN A 128 10.52 -6.17 -3.80
CA ASN A 128 9.63 -5.93 -4.93
C ASN A 128 8.94 -4.54 -4.83
N ARG A 129 9.73 -3.47 -4.94
CA ARG A 129 9.19 -2.10 -5.14
C ARG A 129 8.53 -2.03 -6.51
N ASN A 130 7.20 -2.00 -6.51
CA ASN A 130 6.35 -1.22 -7.43
C ASN A 130 4.85 -1.26 -7.06
N ASN A 131 4.48 -1.69 -5.84
CA ASN A 131 3.15 -1.45 -5.30
C ASN A 131 3.28 -1.01 -3.83
N ASN A 132 2.74 0.18 -3.52
CA ASN A 132 2.74 0.80 -2.20
C ASN A 132 1.86 0.01 -1.22
N SER A 133 2.44 -1.04 -0.64
CA SER A 133 1.84 -1.83 0.44
C SER A 133 2.20 -1.31 1.84
N THR A 134 2.99 -0.24 1.94
CA THR A 134 3.23 0.46 3.21
C THR A 134 3.59 1.92 2.91
N SER A 135 2.87 2.88 3.49
CA SER A 135 3.15 4.31 3.35
C SER A 135 3.32 4.95 4.73
N THR A 136 4.26 5.88 4.82
CA THR A 136 4.50 6.72 5.99
C THR A 136 4.27 8.16 5.59
N TRP A 137 3.32 8.84 6.23
CA TRP A 137 3.05 10.23 5.97
C TRP A 137 3.60 11.05 7.14
N GLY A 138 4.60 11.88 6.89
CA GLY A 138 5.16 12.81 7.88
C GLY A 138 4.71 14.23 7.58
N GLY A 139 4.16 14.92 8.58
CA GLY A 139 3.88 16.36 8.55
C GLY A 139 4.24 17.02 9.88
N SER A 140 4.08 18.35 9.99
CA SER A 140 4.40 19.13 11.21
C SER A 140 3.69 18.65 12.49
N ASN A 141 2.62 17.85 12.37
CA ASN A 141 1.78 17.42 13.47
C ASN A 141 1.91 15.92 13.78
N GLY A 142 2.91 15.23 13.20
CA GLY A 142 3.21 13.83 13.49
C GLY A 142 3.45 12.98 12.23
N SER A 143 3.75 11.69 12.45
CA SER A 143 3.98 10.70 11.40
C SER A 143 2.95 9.58 11.48
N SER A 144 2.21 9.26 10.41
CA SER A 144 1.33 8.08 10.36
C SER A 144 2.04 6.86 9.76
N ILE A 145 1.62 5.66 10.16
CA ILE A 145 2.07 4.42 9.52
C ILE A 145 0.87 3.71 8.94
N MET A 146 0.83 3.56 7.63
CA MET A 146 -0.17 2.74 6.95
C MET A 146 0.47 1.50 6.35
N ILE A 147 -0.02 0.31 6.67
CA ILE A 147 0.37 -0.95 6.01
C ILE A 147 -0.84 -1.44 5.21
N ASN A 148 -0.73 -1.53 3.88
CA ASN A 148 -1.80 -1.97 2.97
C ASN A 148 -3.12 -1.20 3.14
N GLY A 149 -3.04 0.12 3.33
CA GLY A 149 -4.22 0.98 3.55
C GLY A 149 -4.77 0.97 4.97
N VAL A 150 -4.13 0.28 5.91
CA VAL A 150 -4.53 0.20 7.32
C VAL A 150 -3.64 1.09 8.17
N ASN A 151 -4.24 2.04 8.90
CA ASN A 151 -3.52 2.96 9.78
C ASN A 151 -3.16 2.31 11.14
N PHE A 152 -1.86 2.26 11.45
CA PHE A 152 -1.26 1.77 12.70
C PHE A 152 -0.83 2.93 13.61
N GLY A 153 -1.61 4.01 13.63
CA GLY A 153 -1.39 5.17 14.47
C GLY A 153 -0.61 6.28 13.78
N GLY A 154 -0.67 7.45 14.42
CA GLY A 154 -0.33 8.72 13.80
C GLY A 154 -1.42 9.15 12.83
N SER A 155 -2.01 10.30 13.08
CA SER A 155 -2.93 10.95 12.16
C SER A 155 -2.49 12.40 12.06
N PRO A 156 -2.01 12.87 10.90
CA PRO A 156 -1.69 14.28 10.72
C PRO A 156 -2.96 15.16 10.74
N ASP A 157 -4.13 14.55 10.55
CA ASP A 157 -5.40 15.26 10.54
C ASP A 157 -5.97 15.41 11.95
N PHE A 158 -6.41 16.64 12.23
CA PHE A 158 -6.97 17.16 13.48
C PHE A 158 -7.81 16.14 14.29
N GLY A 159 -7.67 16.20 15.61
CA GLY A 159 -8.41 15.37 16.57
C GLY A 159 -7.54 14.80 17.69
N LEU A 160 -8.17 14.20 18.70
CA LEU A 160 -7.53 13.43 19.76
C LEU A 160 -7.61 11.95 19.38
N ALA A 161 -6.46 11.30 19.24
CA ALA A 161 -6.34 9.92 18.82
C ALA A 161 -5.68 9.07 19.91
N THR A 162 -6.36 7.99 20.27
CA THR A 162 -5.80 6.88 21.04
C THR A 162 -5.45 5.76 20.08
N SER A 163 -4.21 5.27 20.16
CA SER A 163 -3.71 4.20 19.32
C SER A 163 -3.20 3.05 20.17
N ASN A 164 -3.70 1.86 19.88
CA ASN A 164 -3.30 0.59 20.50
C ASN A 164 -2.78 -0.33 19.41
N GLY A 165 -1.84 -1.20 19.74
CA GLY A 165 -1.39 -2.19 18.78
C GLY A 165 -0.56 -3.29 19.41
N ALA A 166 -0.54 -4.43 18.75
CA ALA A 166 0.25 -5.58 19.16
C ALA A 166 0.63 -6.39 17.93
N GLY A 167 1.70 -7.18 18.03
CA GLY A 167 2.06 -8.08 16.95
C GLY A 167 3.24 -8.96 17.29
N PHE A 168 3.44 -9.96 16.44
CA PHE A 168 4.59 -10.83 16.52
C PHE A 168 5.13 -11.13 15.13
N ASN A 169 6.40 -11.53 15.09
CA ASN A 169 7.06 -12.03 13.90
C ASN A 169 8.01 -13.16 14.29
N ILE A 170 7.86 -14.31 13.65
CA ILE A 170 8.70 -15.48 13.82
C ILE A 170 9.43 -15.72 12.52
N ASN A 171 10.75 -15.82 12.59
CA ASN A 171 11.59 -16.18 11.46
C ASN A 171 12.37 -17.43 11.82
N HIS A 172 12.37 -18.42 10.93
CA HIS A 172 13.12 -19.64 11.12
C HIS A 172 13.92 -19.96 9.86
N ALA A 173 15.25 -20.01 10.00
CA ALA A 173 16.16 -20.36 8.93
C ALA A 173 17.05 -21.54 9.38
N PRO A 174 16.53 -22.78 9.34
CA PRO A 174 17.24 -23.97 9.83
C PRO A 174 18.62 -24.14 9.20
N ASP A 175 18.77 -23.75 7.94
CA ASP A 175 20.02 -23.81 7.18
C ASP A 175 20.08 -22.68 6.14
N LYS A 176 21.12 -22.66 5.28
CA LYS A 176 21.28 -21.67 4.20
C LYS A 176 20.33 -21.91 3.01
N LYS A 177 19.73 -23.09 2.93
CA LYS A 177 18.81 -23.51 1.86
C LYS A 177 17.36 -23.18 2.18
N LYS A 178 16.99 -22.98 3.44
CA LYS A 178 15.59 -22.83 3.85
C LYS A 178 15.46 -21.67 4.83
N SER A 179 14.53 -20.77 4.53
CA SER A 179 14.12 -19.68 5.43
C SER A 179 12.62 -19.51 5.35
N PHE A 180 11.99 -19.33 6.51
CA PHE A 180 10.55 -19.15 6.66
C PHE A 180 10.29 -17.97 7.58
N TYR A 181 9.16 -17.29 7.38
CA TYR A 181 8.64 -16.37 8.37
C TYR A 181 7.11 -16.41 8.43
N VAL A 182 6.59 -16.08 9.61
CA VAL A 182 5.17 -15.84 9.86
C VAL A 182 5.06 -14.63 10.78
N GLN A 183 4.15 -13.72 10.45
CA GLN A 183 3.93 -12.50 11.19
C GLN A 183 2.45 -12.19 11.31
N TYR A 184 2.09 -11.52 12.39
CA TYR A 184 0.77 -10.98 12.61
C TYR A 184 0.87 -9.64 13.33
N TYR A 185 0.12 -8.65 12.85
CA TYR A 185 0.00 -7.33 13.46
C TYR A 185 -1.45 -6.92 13.57
N PHE A 186 -1.78 -6.39 14.74
CA PHE A 186 -3.04 -5.76 15.07
C PHE A 186 -2.80 -4.29 15.42
N GLY A 187 -3.66 -3.42 14.91
CA GLY A 187 -3.69 -2.00 15.24
C GLY A 187 -5.10 -1.52 15.43
N GLU A 188 -5.31 -0.68 16.44
CA GLU A 188 -6.54 0.05 16.67
C GLU A 188 -6.21 1.55 16.75
N VAL A 189 -7.01 2.37 16.07
CA VAL A 189 -6.96 3.83 16.24
C VAL A 189 -8.37 4.34 16.47
N ARG A 190 -8.60 4.90 17.65
CA ARG A 190 -9.81 5.67 17.99
C ARG A 190 -9.49 7.15 17.91
N LYS A 191 -10.20 7.89 17.07
CA LYS A 191 -10.04 9.33 16.87
C LYS A 191 -11.34 10.05 17.21
N THR A 192 -11.27 11.07 18.06
CA THR A 192 -12.34 12.05 18.23
C THR A 192 -11.92 13.37 17.64
N ASN A 193 -12.80 14.01 16.88
CA ASN A 193 -12.52 15.29 16.24
C ASN A 193 -13.74 16.21 16.36
N LEU A 194 -13.52 17.37 16.99
CA LEU A 194 -14.47 18.47 17.04
C LEU A 194 -13.94 19.57 16.14
N ALA A 195 -14.68 19.90 15.10
CA ALA A 195 -14.32 20.92 14.13
C ALA A 195 -15.43 21.98 14.06
N SER A 196 -15.06 23.25 14.01
CA SER A 196 -15.97 24.35 13.70
C SER A 196 -15.44 25.11 12.49
N GLY A 197 -16.31 25.32 11.51
CA GLY A 197 -16.05 26.12 10.33
C GLY A 197 -17.04 27.27 10.26
N LEU A 198 -16.56 28.45 9.88
CA LEU A 198 -17.37 29.63 9.61
C LEU A 198 -17.02 30.13 8.22
N THR A 199 -18.04 30.26 7.37
CA THR A 199 -17.92 30.89 6.05
C THR A 199 -18.76 32.16 6.05
N ARG A 200 -18.16 33.28 5.66
CA ARG A 200 -18.85 34.56 5.51
C ARG A 200 -18.93 34.95 4.04
N LEU A 201 -20.14 35.14 3.54
CA LEU A 201 -20.41 35.62 2.19
C LEU A 201 -20.83 37.09 2.31
N TYR A 202 -20.02 37.98 1.76
CA TYR A 202 -20.28 39.42 1.75
C TYR A 202 -20.98 39.80 0.45
N ASN A 203 -22.12 40.47 0.55
CA ASN A 203 -22.86 40.99 -0.58
C ASN A 203 -23.36 42.41 -0.25
N VAL A 204 -22.53 43.40 -0.59
CA VAL A 204 -22.74 44.83 -0.33
C VAL A 204 -23.06 45.08 1.16
N ASP A 205 -24.32 45.30 1.49
CA ASP A 205 -24.77 45.60 2.86
C ASP A 205 -25.17 44.35 3.67
N THR A 206 -25.19 43.18 3.01
CA THR A 206 -25.57 41.90 3.61
C THR A 206 -24.37 40.98 3.80
N ILE A 207 -24.37 40.26 4.92
CA ILE A 207 -23.42 39.21 5.24
C ILE A 207 -24.24 37.96 5.57
N ILE A 208 -23.94 36.87 4.87
CA ILE A 208 -24.46 35.54 5.22
C ILE A 208 -23.33 34.77 5.91
N GLU A 209 -23.56 34.39 7.15
CA GLU A 209 -22.68 33.56 7.96
C GLU A 209 -23.19 32.12 7.94
N ASN A 210 -22.41 31.20 7.39
CA ASN A 210 -22.67 29.77 7.47
C ASN A 210 -21.72 29.17 8.48
N GLN A 211 -22.26 28.69 9.60
CA GLN A 211 -21.50 27.99 10.63
C GLN A 211 -21.78 26.49 10.55
N ARG A 212 -20.72 25.69 10.61
CA ARG A 212 -20.81 24.23 10.72
C ARG A 212 -19.98 23.76 11.91
N ILE A 213 -20.60 23.01 12.80
CA ILE A 213 -19.94 22.34 13.92
C ILE A 213 -20.07 20.85 13.69
N ASN A 214 -18.95 20.15 13.53
CA ASN A 214 -18.93 18.69 13.35
C ASN A 214 -18.26 18.04 14.54
N ASN A 215 -18.90 17.01 15.10
CA ASN A 215 -18.33 16.11 16.07
C ASN A 215 -18.24 14.71 15.45
N SER A 216 -17.02 14.20 15.30
CA SER A 216 -16.76 12.93 14.65
C SER A 216 -15.98 11.98 15.56
N LEU A 217 -16.40 10.72 15.57
CA LEU A 217 -15.70 9.61 16.21
C LEU A 217 -15.40 8.56 15.14
N THR A 218 -14.12 8.32 14.88
CA THR A 218 -13.65 7.28 13.96
C THR A 218 -12.96 6.18 14.76
N LYS A 219 -13.32 4.92 14.52
CA LYS A 219 -12.63 3.73 15.02
C LYS A 219 -12.09 2.94 13.84
N ASN A 220 -10.79 2.72 13.83
CA ASN A 220 -10.11 1.91 12.83
C ASN A 220 -9.55 0.66 13.48
N TYR A 221 -9.77 -0.48 12.85
CA TYR A 221 -9.20 -1.77 13.23
C TYR A 221 -8.41 -2.33 12.06
N GLY A 222 -7.22 -2.79 12.35
CA GLY A 222 -6.25 -3.23 11.38
C GLY A 222 -5.69 -4.59 11.73
N HIS A 223 -5.79 -5.55 10.82
CA HIS A 223 -5.13 -6.85 10.94
C HIS A 223 -4.26 -7.08 9.71
N ASN A 224 -3.02 -7.51 9.93
CA ASN A 224 -2.13 -7.95 8.86
C ASN A 224 -1.53 -9.29 9.25
N ILE A 225 -1.80 -10.32 8.46
CA ILE A 225 -1.16 -11.62 8.55
C ILE A 225 -0.21 -11.74 7.37
N GLY A 226 1.02 -12.15 7.60
CA GLY A 226 2.01 -12.38 6.56
C GLY A 226 2.74 -13.70 6.77
N ALA A 227 3.05 -14.38 5.69
CA ALA A 227 3.89 -15.56 5.72
C ALA A 227 4.77 -15.60 4.48
N GLY A 228 5.94 -16.20 4.60
CA GLY A 228 6.78 -16.40 3.43
C GLY A 228 7.85 -17.44 3.62
N MET A 229 8.41 -17.87 2.50
CA MET A 229 9.49 -18.83 2.42
C MET A 229 10.49 -18.42 1.36
N LYS A 230 11.77 -18.75 1.61
CA LYS A 230 12.85 -18.72 0.64
C LYS A 230 13.56 -20.05 0.67
N LEU A 231 13.62 -20.71 -0.48
CA LEU A 231 14.27 -21.99 -0.68
C LEU A 231 15.40 -21.83 -1.70
N ASN A 232 16.58 -22.35 -1.37
CA ASN A 232 17.71 -22.52 -2.27
C ASN A 232 18.06 -24.01 -2.33
N PRO A 233 17.34 -24.83 -3.12
CA PRO A 233 17.58 -26.28 -3.20
C PRO A 233 19.05 -26.61 -3.52
N ASP A 234 19.67 -25.80 -4.39
CA ASP A 234 21.07 -25.81 -4.78
C ASP A 234 21.64 -24.38 -4.86
N THR A 235 22.88 -24.24 -5.34
CA THR A 235 23.56 -22.93 -5.48
C THR A 235 23.08 -22.10 -6.67
N LEU A 236 22.26 -22.67 -7.55
CA LEU A 236 21.82 -22.07 -8.81
C LEU A 236 20.34 -21.66 -8.79
N THR A 237 19.57 -22.20 -7.85
CA THR A 237 18.12 -22.03 -7.78
C THR A 237 17.73 -21.25 -6.54
N THR A 238 16.87 -20.26 -6.73
CA THR A 238 16.21 -19.55 -5.65
C THR A 238 14.71 -19.56 -5.92
N ILE A 239 13.95 -20.07 -4.97
CA ILE A 239 12.50 -20.02 -4.94
C ILE A 239 12.11 -19.14 -3.75
N ASN A 240 11.20 -18.22 -3.95
CA ASN A 240 10.66 -17.44 -2.86
C ASN A 240 9.19 -17.19 -3.08
N PHE A 241 8.45 -17.29 -1.99
CA PHE A 241 7.04 -17.03 -1.95
C PHE A 241 6.74 -16.21 -0.70
N ASN A 242 6.04 -15.09 -0.87
CA ASN A 242 5.53 -14.27 0.24
C ASN A 242 4.04 -14.08 0.00
N ALA A 243 3.24 -14.22 1.03
CA ALA A 243 1.81 -13.96 1.02
C ALA A 243 1.43 -13.09 2.22
N SER A 244 0.41 -12.26 2.04
CA SER A 244 -0.17 -11.47 3.11
C SER A 244 -1.66 -11.31 2.93
N TYR A 245 -2.37 -11.27 4.05
CA TYR A 245 -3.78 -10.95 4.12
C TYR A 245 -3.98 -9.78 5.08
N THR A 246 -4.65 -8.73 4.60
CA THR A 246 -4.93 -7.51 5.38
C THR A 246 -6.42 -7.31 5.51
N VAL A 247 -6.86 -7.01 6.72
CA VAL A 247 -8.23 -6.58 7.03
C VAL A 247 -8.16 -5.18 7.63
N GLY A 248 -8.87 -4.24 7.03
CA GLY A 248 -9.05 -2.89 7.55
C GLY A 248 -10.52 -2.60 7.75
N LEU A 249 -10.94 -2.28 8.97
CA LEU A 249 -12.33 -1.96 9.30
C LEU A 249 -12.37 -0.55 9.88
N GLN A 250 -13.16 0.33 9.27
CA GLN A 250 -13.41 1.68 9.78
C GLN A 250 -14.89 1.83 10.11
N ARG A 251 -15.16 2.40 11.28
CA ARG A 251 -16.49 2.82 11.72
C ARG A 251 -16.41 4.29 12.10
N GLU A 252 -17.24 5.10 11.50
CA GLU A 252 -17.28 6.53 11.74
C GLU A 252 -18.70 6.96 12.04
N THR A 253 -18.86 7.73 13.11
CA THR A 253 -20.06 8.49 13.40
C THR A 253 -19.69 9.97 13.31
N ASN A 254 -20.48 10.76 12.59
CA ASN A 254 -20.31 12.20 12.50
C ASN A 254 -21.65 12.88 12.74
N ASN A 255 -21.69 13.82 13.68
CA ASN A 255 -22.84 14.66 13.97
C ASN A 255 -22.49 16.10 13.62
N GLY A 256 -23.19 16.66 12.65
CA GLY A 256 -23.02 18.02 12.16
C GLY A 256 -24.21 18.89 12.54
N LEU A 257 -23.94 20.04 13.15
CA LEU A 257 -24.89 21.15 13.24
C LEU A 257 -24.51 22.18 12.17
N ILE A 258 -25.48 22.61 11.38
CA ILE A 258 -25.32 23.69 10.40
C ILE A 258 -26.30 24.80 10.74
N THR A 259 -25.82 26.04 10.73
CA THR A 259 -26.66 27.25 10.79
C THR A 259 -26.25 28.22 9.68
N SER A 260 -27.23 28.95 9.17
CA SER A 260 -27.04 30.04 8.24
C SER A 260 -27.77 31.26 8.78
N ASP A 261 -27.06 32.36 8.95
CA ASP A 261 -27.57 33.60 9.52
C ASP A 261 -27.25 34.77 8.60
N ASN A 262 -28.18 35.70 8.49
CA ASN A 262 -28.00 36.97 7.78
C ASN A 262 -27.96 38.10 8.80
N ASN A 263 -27.02 39.03 8.61
CA ASN A 263 -26.85 40.18 9.51
C ASN A 263 -28.07 41.13 9.59
N ILE A 264 -28.97 41.10 8.61
CA ILE A 264 -30.20 41.94 8.57
C ILE A 264 -31.45 41.09 8.85
N LEU A 265 -31.59 39.96 8.15
CA LEU A 265 -32.80 39.12 8.17
C LEU A 265 -32.83 38.12 9.34
N GLY A 266 -31.70 37.92 10.03
CA GLY A 266 -31.57 36.92 11.09
C GLY A 266 -31.39 35.49 10.54
N ASN A 267 -31.90 34.49 11.26
CA ASN A 267 -31.68 33.09 10.94
C ASN A 267 -32.33 32.69 9.60
N LEU A 268 -31.52 32.26 8.65
CA LEU A 268 -31.97 31.81 7.33
C LEU A 268 -32.26 30.33 7.30
N SER A 269 -31.42 29.51 7.94
CA SER A 269 -31.63 28.08 8.05
C SER A 269 -30.86 27.48 9.23
N ARG A 270 -31.31 26.29 9.64
CA ARG A 270 -30.63 25.47 10.64
C ARG A 270 -30.83 24.01 10.32
N GLY A 271 -29.92 23.14 10.73
CA GLY A 271 -30.14 21.73 10.57
C GLY A 271 -29.11 20.84 11.24
N ASN A 272 -29.49 19.59 11.36
CA ASN A 272 -28.67 18.53 11.92
C ASN A 272 -28.42 17.48 10.84
N ILE A 273 -27.18 16.96 10.81
CA ILE A 273 -26.74 15.93 9.89
C ILE A 273 -26.04 14.85 10.70
N ASP A 274 -26.60 13.65 10.69
CA ASP A 274 -26.04 12.47 11.30
C ASP A 274 -25.54 11.53 10.21
N MET A 275 -24.26 11.17 10.27
CA MET A 275 -23.65 10.21 9.37
C MET A 275 -23.11 9.01 10.11
N TYR A 276 -23.38 7.83 9.55
CA TYR A 276 -22.76 6.57 9.96
C TYR A 276 -22.07 5.96 8.75
N ASN A 277 -20.74 5.99 8.76
CA ASN A 277 -19.94 5.46 7.67
C ASN A 277 -19.22 4.19 8.12
N ARG A 278 -19.35 3.15 7.32
CA ARG A 278 -18.67 1.87 7.47
C ARG A 278 -17.81 1.63 6.25
N SER A 279 -16.55 1.30 6.46
CA SER A 279 -15.64 0.86 5.39
C SER A 279 -14.94 -0.43 5.82
N ASP A 280 -15.08 -1.46 5.00
CA ASP A 280 -14.45 -2.76 5.20
C ASP A 280 -13.56 -3.08 4.00
N ASN A 281 -12.27 -3.20 4.24
CA ASN A 281 -11.25 -3.55 3.27
C ASN A 281 -10.69 -4.93 3.58
N TYR A 282 -10.73 -5.82 2.60
CA TYR A 282 -10.11 -7.14 2.68
C TYR A 282 -9.17 -7.30 1.50
N ASN A 283 -7.90 -7.60 1.76
CA ASN A 283 -6.91 -7.65 0.71
C ASN A 283 -5.94 -8.82 0.90
N TYR A 284 -5.91 -9.72 -0.08
CA TYR A 284 -4.92 -10.76 -0.22
C TYR A 284 -3.87 -10.34 -1.27
N SER A 285 -2.61 -10.64 -0.99
CA SER A 285 -1.54 -10.47 -1.98
C SER A 285 -0.49 -11.53 -1.81
N HIS A 286 0.08 -12.00 -2.92
CA HIS A 286 1.28 -12.80 -2.90
C HIS A 286 2.28 -12.36 -3.96
N SER A 287 3.55 -12.65 -3.68
CA SER A 287 4.65 -12.56 -4.61
C SER A 287 5.36 -13.89 -4.66
N PHE A 288 5.55 -14.41 -5.85
CA PHE A 288 6.35 -15.58 -6.13
C PHE A 288 7.49 -15.19 -7.05
N TYR A 289 8.68 -15.72 -6.78
CA TYR A 289 9.78 -15.66 -7.72
C TYR A 289 10.59 -16.95 -7.71
N TYR A 290 10.94 -17.38 -8.90
CA TYR A 290 11.82 -18.49 -9.20
C TYR A 290 12.96 -17.97 -10.06
N ILE A 291 14.19 -18.18 -9.62
CA ILE A 291 15.41 -17.82 -10.35
C ILE A 291 16.23 -19.09 -10.51
N ARG A 292 16.64 -19.40 -11.75
CA ARG A 292 17.57 -20.46 -12.07
C ARG A 292 18.73 -19.88 -12.88
N LYS A 293 19.94 -19.95 -12.33
CA LYS A 293 21.19 -19.57 -13.01
C LYS A 293 21.75 -20.74 -13.80
N GLY A 294 22.47 -20.44 -14.88
CA GLY A 294 23.21 -21.42 -15.66
C GLY A 294 24.33 -22.05 -14.84
N LYS A 295 24.55 -23.36 -15.00
CA LYS A 295 25.60 -24.11 -14.31
C LYS A 295 27.01 -23.66 -14.73
N ASN A 296 27.21 -23.45 -16.03
CA ASN A 296 28.52 -23.17 -16.63
C ASN A 296 28.71 -21.69 -16.99
N ASP A 297 27.61 -20.92 -17.10
CA ASP A 297 27.64 -19.48 -17.30
C ASP A 297 26.66 -18.81 -16.32
N PRO A 298 27.14 -18.06 -15.31
CA PRO A 298 26.29 -17.37 -14.35
C PRO A 298 25.48 -16.22 -14.98
N LYS A 299 25.81 -15.81 -16.22
CA LYS A 299 25.05 -14.81 -16.99
C LYS A 299 23.82 -15.42 -17.67
N LYS A 300 23.76 -16.74 -17.83
CA LYS A 300 22.53 -17.45 -18.21
C LYS A 300 21.58 -17.47 -17.04
N ASN A 301 20.33 -17.06 -17.24
CA ASN A 301 19.32 -17.17 -16.20
C ASN A 301 17.89 -17.28 -16.75
N LEU A 302 17.06 -17.99 -16.00
CA LEU A 302 15.61 -18.03 -16.14
C LEU A 302 15.00 -17.44 -14.87
N ILE A 303 14.08 -16.51 -15.04
CA ILE A 303 13.34 -15.88 -13.96
C ILE A 303 11.86 -16.03 -14.26
N ILE A 304 11.12 -16.64 -13.35
CA ILE A 304 9.66 -16.69 -13.39
C ILE A 304 9.19 -15.94 -12.17
N SER A 305 8.29 -14.97 -12.35
CA SER A 305 7.72 -14.24 -11.23
C SER A 305 6.21 -14.11 -11.39
N ASN A 306 5.52 -14.14 -10.26
CA ASN A 306 4.11 -13.79 -10.20
C ASN A 306 3.90 -12.80 -9.06
N ARG A 307 3.19 -11.71 -9.33
CA ARG A 307 2.64 -10.83 -8.31
C ARG A 307 1.14 -10.86 -8.46
N PHE A 308 0.45 -11.23 -7.41
CA PHE A 308 -1.00 -11.32 -7.38
C PHE A 308 -1.52 -10.45 -6.24
N ASN A 309 -2.62 -9.78 -6.49
CA ASN A 309 -3.35 -9.01 -5.51
C ASN A 309 -4.84 -9.14 -5.81
N THR A 310 -5.63 -9.41 -4.78
CA THR A 310 -7.09 -9.39 -4.89
C THR A 310 -7.65 -8.85 -3.60
N GLY A 311 -8.67 -8.01 -3.71
CA GLY A 311 -9.29 -7.43 -2.56
C GLY A 311 -10.68 -6.89 -2.85
N THR A 312 -11.36 -6.49 -1.80
CA THR A 312 -12.63 -5.80 -1.89
C THR A 312 -12.65 -4.66 -0.88
N LEU A 313 -13.08 -3.50 -1.35
CA LEU A 313 -13.44 -2.36 -0.50
C LEU A 313 -14.96 -2.23 -0.54
N ASN A 314 -15.59 -2.38 0.62
CA ASN A 314 -17.02 -2.22 0.79
C ASN A 314 -17.26 -1.01 1.67
N THR A 315 -17.98 -0.02 1.16
CA THR A 315 -18.37 1.16 1.95
C THR A 315 -19.88 1.27 2.03
N ASP A 316 -20.38 1.60 3.21
CA ASP A 316 -21.77 1.95 3.45
C ASP A 316 -21.75 3.31 4.15
N ASN A 317 -22.24 4.34 3.46
CA ASN A 317 -22.31 5.70 3.96
C ASN A 317 -23.79 6.04 4.16
N GLN A 318 -24.19 6.11 5.42
CA GLN A 318 -25.53 6.52 5.81
C GLN A 318 -25.52 8.01 6.16
N THR A 319 -26.50 8.75 5.66
CA THR A 319 -26.73 10.16 5.98
C THR A 319 -28.19 10.37 6.31
N ASN A 320 -28.44 10.81 7.53
CA ASN A 320 -29.74 11.29 8.00
C ASN A 320 -29.61 12.80 8.27
N SER A 321 -30.54 13.59 7.78
CA SER A 321 -30.50 15.03 8.03
C SER A 321 -31.89 15.64 8.03
N LEU A 322 -32.04 16.65 8.87
CA LEU A 322 -33.18 17.57 8.89
C LEU A 322 -32.64 18.99 8.78
N LEU A 323 -32.92 19.64 7.65
CA LEU A 323 -32.63 21.05 7.44
C LEU A 323 -33.95 21.82 7.44
N GLN A 324 -34.03 22.88 8.24
CA GLN A 324 -35.15 23.81 8.28
C GLN A 324 -34.71 25.10 7.62
N TYR A 325 -35.29 25.40 6.46
CA TYR A 325 -35.15 26.69 5.82
C TYR A 325 -36.22 27.61 6.38
N LEU A 326 -35.83 28.80 6.83
CA LEU A 326 -36.73 29.79 7.43
C LEU A 326 -36.99 30.97 6.48
N TYR A 327 -36.05 31.25 5.58
CA TYR A 327 -36.13 32.35 4.61
C TYR A 327 -35.51 31.93 3.26
N PRO A 328 -36.04 32.40 2.11
CA PRO A 328 -37.21 33.28 1.93
C PRO A 328 -38.55 32.57 2.10
N THR A 329 -38.55 31.24 1.99
CA THR A 329 -39.75 30.40 2.18
C THR A 329 -39.43 29.36 3.23
N ALA A 330 -40.33 29.21 4.21
CA ALA A 330 -40.16 28.22 5.25
C ALA A 330 -40.51 26.82 4.74
N TYR A 331 -39.55 25.90 4.76
CA TYR A 331 -39.79 24.48 4.48
C TYR A 331 -38.71 23.60 5.13
N ASP A 332 -39.09 22.36 5.43
CA ASP A 332 -38.17 21.35 5.94
C ASP A 332 -37.67 20.46 4.79
N SER A 333 -36.37 20.19 4.77
CA SER A 333 -35.73 19.24 3.87
C SER A 333 -35.20 18.07 4.69
N VAL A 334 -35.78 16.90 4.46
CA VAL A 334 -35.37 15.64 5.10
C VAL A 334 -34.64 14.78 4.07
N LEU A 335 -33.50 14.23 4.48
CA LEU A 335 -32.77 13.23 3.69
C LEU A 335 -32.42 12.06 4.61
N ASN A 336 -32.90 10.87 4.25
CA ASN A 336 -32.43 9.60 4.81
C ASN A 336 -31.88 8.81 3.63
N GLN A 337 -30.56 8.71 3.52
CA GLN A 337 -29.87 8.05 2.42
C GLN A 337 -28.88 7.01 2.91
N LEU A 338 -28.84 5.84 2.26
CA LEU A 338 -27.79 4.85 2.38
C LEU A 338 -27.12 4.66 1.01
N ARG A 339 -25.84 5.00 0.93
CA ARG A 339 -25.00 4.77 -0.24
C ARG A 339 -24.04 3.59 0.02
N SER A 340 -24.28 2.49 -0.67
CA SER A 340 -23.47 1.27 -0.61
C SER A 340 -22.61 1.11 -1.85
N VAL A 341 -21.29 1.08 -1.67
CA VAL A 341 -20.32 0.80 -2.73
C VAL A 341 -19.65 -0.54 -2.48
N ARG A 342 -19.52 -1.35 -3.53
CA ARG A 342 -18.81 -2.64 -3.52
C ARG A 342 -17.76 -2.60 -4.63
N LEU A 343 -16.49 -2.68 -4.26
CA LEU A 343 -15.36 -2.50 -5.16
C LEU A 343 -14.40 -3.70 -5.11
N PRO A 344 -14.78 -4.89 -5.63
CA PRO A 344 -13.83 -5.99 -5.78
C PRO A 344 -12.84 -5.70 -6.91
N GLN A 345 -11.57 -6.01 -6.66
CA GLN A 345 -10.45 -5.79 -7.56
C GLN A 345 -9.53 -7.01 -7.55
N THR A 346 -8.99 -7.35 -8.72
CA THR A 346 -7.95 -8.39 -8.85
C THR A 346 -6.91 -7.92 -9.86
N SER A 347 -5.65 -8.05 -9.53
CA SER A 347 -4.52 -7.76 -10.41
C SER A 347 -3.51 -8.90 -10.31
N THR A 348 -3.08 -9.42 -11.45
CA THR A 348 -1.97 -10.37 -11.52
C THR A 348 -0.99 -9.95 -12.60
N ILE A 349 0.30 -10.04 -12.28
CA ILE A 349 1.39 -9.85 -13.22
C ILE A 349 2.24 -11.10 -13.16
N PHE A 350 2.35 -11.81 -14.27
CA PHE A 350 3.19 -12.96 -14.45
C PHE A 350 4.29 -12.61 -15.45
N ASN A 351 5.55 -12.79 -15.07
CA ASN A 351 6.69 -12.53 -15.95
C ASN A 351 7.53 -13.79 -16.12
N VAL A 352 8.02 -13.99 -17.35
CA VAL A 352 9.03 -14.99 -17.69
C VAL A 352 10.16 -14.26 -18.41
N ILE A 353 11.33 -14.24 -17.78
CA ILE A 353 12.53 -13.62 -18.31
C ILE A 353 13.58 -14.70 -18.53
N LEU A 354 14.13 -14.77 -19.73
CA LEU A 354 15.22 -15.67 -20.10
C LEU A 354 16.36 -14.84 -20.68
N LYS A 355 17.57 -15.04 -20.16
CA LYS A 355 18.84 -14.54 -20.72
C LYS A 355 19.70 -15.74 -21.10
N GLU A 356 19.98 -15.90 -22.40
CA GLU A 356 20.77 -17.01 -22.95
C GLU A 356 22.01 -16.46 -23.67
N PRO A 357 23.25 -16.83 -23.26
CA PRO A 357 24.45 -16.48 -24.00
C PRO A 357 24.50 -17.23 -25.34
N ILE A 358 24.69 -16.51 -26.44
CA ILE A 358 24.83 -17.12 -27.78
C ILE A 358 26.22 -16.94 -28.38
N ALA A 359 26.94 -15.90 -27.96
CA ALA A 359 28.34 -15.70 -28.29
C ALA A 359 29.03 -14.92 -27.17
N LYS A 360 30.36 -14.75 -27.28
CA LYS A 360 31.09 -13.91 -26.33
C LYS A 360 30.48 -12.51 -26.33
N ASN A 361 30.03 -12.06 -25.16
CA ASN A 361 29.40 -10.75 -24.93
C ASN A 361 28.04 -10.54 -25.63
N ILE A 362 27.42 -11.57 -26.23
CA ILE A 362 26.10 -11.45 -26.88
C ILE A 362 25.12 -12.43 -26.24
N TYR A 363 23.94 -11.93 -25.88
CA TYR A 363 22.90 -12.67 -25.18
C TYR A 363 21.55 -12.49 -25.87
N LEU A 364 20.81 -13.58 -26.07
CA LEU A 364 19.38 -13.51 -26.38
C LEU A 364 18.61 -13.19 -25.11
N ARG A 365 17.61 -12.31 -25.25
CA ARG A 365 16.77 -11.84 -24.16
C ARG A 365 15.30 -12.04 -24.53
N PHE A 366 14.60 -12.80 -23.71
CA PHE A 366 13.15 -12.90 -23.74
C PHE A 366 12.62 -12.30 -22.46
N ASN A 367 11.68 -11.37 -22.56
CA ASN A 367 11.02 -10.75 -21.42
C ASN A 367 9.51 -10.73 -21.71
N ASN A 368 8.84 -11.79 -21.29
CA ASN A 368 7.42 -11.98 -21.55
C ASN A 368 6.62 -11.68 -20.30
N ARG A 369 5.55 -10.91 -20.46
CA ARG A 369 4.68 -10.49 -19.37
C ARG A 369 3.22 -10.76 -19.72
N PHE A 370 2.51 -11.38 -18.81
CA PHE A 370 1.05 -11.42 -18.79
C PHE A 370 0.55 -10.57 -17.61
N ARG A 371 -0.41 -9.70 -17.88
CA ARG A 371 -1.10 -8.91 -16.87
C ARG A 371 -2.60 -9.14 -17.01
N TYR A 372 -3.27 -9.39 -15.89
CA TYR A 372 -4.71 -9.38 -15.82
C TYR A 372 -5.15 -8.40 -14.75
N ASP A 373 -6.02 -7.48 -15.13
CA ASP A 373 -6.66 -6.52 -14.22
C ASP A 373 -8.18 -6.70 -14.31
N TYR A 374 -8.80 -6.89 -13.15
CA TYR A 374 -10.22 -6.93 -12.96
C TYR A 374 -10.62 -5.87 -11.95
N VAL A 375 -11.66 -5.11 -12.27
CA VAL A 375 -12.28 -4.17 -11.34
C VAL A 375 -13.78 -4.20 -11.60
N SER A 376 -14.55 -4.30 -10.52
CA SER A 376 -15.98 -3.99 -10.56
C SER A 376 -16.27 -2.96 -9.50
N ASN A 377 -17.10 -1.99 -9.83
CA ASN A 377 -17.66 -1.02 -8.91
C ASN A 377 -19.17 -1.11 -9.02
N ARG A 378 -19.85 -1.50 -7.95
CA ARG A 378 -21.30 -1.38 -7.84
C ARG A 378 -21.63 -0.38 -6.76
N THR A 379 -22.37 0.64 -7.14
CA THR A 379 -22.82 1.72 -6.30
C THR A 379 -24.35 1.70 -6.29
N ASN A 380 -24.94 1.47 -5.12
CA ASN A 380 -26.38 1.58 -4.92
C ASN A 380 -26.64 2.68 -3.89
N THR A 381 -27.51 3.62 -4.23
CA THR A 381 -28.03 4.62 -3.31
C THR A 381 -29.51 4.34 -3.11
N ASN A 382 -29.89 4.08 -1.87
CA ASN A 382 -31.27 3.88 -1.46
C ASN A 382 -31.68 4.96 -0.45
N GLN A 383 -32.97 5.26 -0.42
CA GLN A 383 -33.59 6.18 0.52
C GLN A 383 -34.55 5.43 1.45
N ALA A 384 -34.84 6.03 2.59
CA ALA A 384 -35.84 5.55 3.54
C ALA A 384 -36.92 6.63 3.76
N LEU A 385 -38.17 6.21 3.99
CA LEU A 385 -39.30 7.11 4.24
C LEU A 385 -39.14 7.88 5.58
N SER A 386 -38.44 7.30 6.54
CA SER A 386 -38.12 7.88 7.85
C SER A 386 -36.80 7.29 8.36
N THR A 387 -36.29 7.82 9.48
CA THR A 387 -35.04 7.35 10.09
C THR A 387 -35.09 5.91 10.60
N ASP A 388 -36.28 5.41 10.93
CA ASP A 388 -36.50 4.05 11.46
C ASP A 388 -36.97 3.05 10.39
N ALA A 389 -37.22 3.53 9.16
CA ALA A 389 -37.63 2.70 8.03
C ALA A 389 -36.41 2.05 7.35
N PRO A 390 -36.59 0.88 6.69
CA PRO A 390 -35.54 0.31 5.86
C PRO A 390 -35.19 1.20 4.66
N TYR A 391 -33.93 1.13 4.21
CA TYR A 391 -33.46 1.81 2.98
C TYR A 391 -33.77 0.98 1.73
N ASP A 392 -35.04 0.95 1.32
CA ASP A 392 -35.55 0.12 0.22
C ASP A 392 -35.96 0.91 -1.04
N ILE A 393 -36.00 2.25 -0.97
CA ILE A 393 -36.33 3.10 -2.12
C ILE A 393 -35.07 3.32 -2.97
N PHE A 394 -34.92 2.57 -4.06
CA PHE A 394 -33.77 2.66 -4.96
C PHE A 394 -33.76 3.97 -5.76
N ASN A 395 -32.62 4.69 -5.73
CA ASN A 395 -32.41 5.90 -6.52
C ASN A 395 -31.54 5.58 -7.76
N PRO A 396 -32.13 5.48 -8.97
CA PRO A 396 -31.38 5.14 -10.19
C PRO A 396 -30.41 6.24 -10.64
N TYR A 397 -30.63 7.51 -10.27
CA TYR A 397 -29.78 8.62 -10.68
C TYR A 397 -28.45 8.69 -9.91
N LEU A 398 -28.42 8.11 -8.69
CA LEU A 398 -27.23 8.05 -7.85
C LEU A 398 -26.62 6.63 -7.78
N SER A 399 -27.17 5.69 -8.55
CA SER A 399 -26.76 4.28 -8.57
C SER A 399 -26.22 3.88 -9.94
N ASN A 400 -25.18 3.05 -9.95
CA ASN A 400 -24.63 2.48 -11.18
C ASN A 400 -23.75 1.27 -10.90
N ALA A 401 -23.48 0.48 -11.94
CA ALA A 401 -22.50 -0.58 -11.93
C ALA A 401 -21.53 -0.45 -13.11
N PHE A 402 -20.27 -0.74 -12.81
CA PHE A 402 -19.17 -0.78 -13.75
C PHE A 402 -18.40 -2.08 -13.52
N LYS A 403 -17.99 -2.73 -14.61
CA LYS A 403 -17.12 -3.90 -14.58
C LYS A 403 -16.15 -3.84 -15.74
N ARG A 404 -14.87 -4.11 -15.47
CA ARG A 404 -13.85 -4.24 -16.49
C ARG A 404 -12.96 -5.44 -16.22
N SER A 405 -12.72 -6.20 -17.28
CA SER A 405 -11.73 -7.27 -17.34
C SER A 405 -10.73 -6.94 -18.45
N LYS A 406 -9.45 -6.89 -18.12
CA LYS A 406 -8.39 -6.57 -19.07
C LYS A 406 -7.28 -7.61 -19.00
N HIS A 407 -6.87 -8.09 -20.16
CA HIS A 407 -5.76 -9.01 -20.36
C HIS A 407 -4.72 -8.33 -21.25
N ASP A 408 -3.50 -8.19 -20.75
CA ASP A 408 -2.37 -7.65 -21.50
C ASP A 408 -1.28 -8.74 -21.60
N PHE A 409 -0.92 -9.14 -22.81
CA PHE A 409 0.25 -9.94 -23.08
C PHE A 409 1.28 -9.06 -23.76
N THR A 410 2.51 -9.05 -23.25
CA THR A 410 3.63 -8.37 -23.89
C THR A 410 4.77 -9.35 -24.07
N PHE A 411 5.17 -9.57 -25.32
CA PHE A 411 6.28 -10.46 -25.68
C PHE A 411 7.46 -9.64 -26.15
N TYR A 412 8.47 -9.42 -25.31
CA TYR A 412 9.70 -8.74 -25.70
C TYR A 412 10.80 -9.73 -26.06
N GLN A 413 11.39 -9.54 -27.24
CA GLN A 413 12.49 -10.33 -27.76
C GLN A 413 13.60 -9.38 -28.16
N GLY A 414 14.83 -9.65 -27.74
CA GLY A 414 15.94 -8.76 -27.98
C GLY A 414 17.29 -9.44 -27.94
N ILE A 415 18.30 -8.66 -28.37
CA ILE A 415 19.69 -9.07 -28.37
C ILE A 415 20.44 -8.07 -27.50
N LEU A 416 21.13 -8.56 -26.48
CA LEU A 416 21.95 -7.76 -25.60
C LEU A 416 23.42 -8.01 -25.92
N TYR A 417 24.14 -6.96 -26.29
CA TYR A 417 25.59 -6.95 -26.34
C TYR A 417 26.15 -6.23 -25.10
N GLU A 418 27.11 -6.83 -24.39
CA GLU A 418 27.73 -6.24 -23.19
C GLU A 418 29.26 -6.39 -23.23
N ASN A 419 30.00 -5.29 -23.28
CA ASN A 419 31.46 -5.31 -23.26
C ASN A 419 32.04 -4.10 -22.52
N LYS A 420 32.87 -4.35 -21.48
CA LYS A 420 33.67 -3.33 -20.77
C LYS A 420 32.92 -2.02 -20.45
N GLY A 421 31.73 -2.13 -19.85
CA GLY A 421 30.92 -0.97 -19.44
C GLY A 421 30.05 -0.38 -20.55
N PHE A 422 30.15 -0.87 -21.79
CA PHE A 422 29.17 -0.63 -22.85
C PHE A 422 28.14 -1.75 -22.89
N SER A 423 26.86 -1.41 -23.02
CA SER A 423 25.81 -2.37 -23.35
C SER A 423 24.83 -1.78 -24.36
N ILE A 424 24.40 -2.55 -25.35
CA ILE A 424 23.32 -2.18 -26.26
C ILE A 424 22.30 -3.32 -26.30
N ASN A 425 21.03 -2.97 -26.15
CA ASN A 425 19.93 -3.91 -26.01
C ASN A 425 18.71 -3.47 -26.83
N PRO A 426 18.72 -3.69 -28.16
CA PRO A 426 17.53 -3.59 -28.98
C PRO A 426 16.53 -4.68 -28.63
N TYR A 427 15.28 -4.27 -28.44
CA TYR A 427 14.12 -5.12 -28.24
C TYR A 427 13.05 -4.81 -29.28
N ILE A 428 12.38 -5.86 -29.74
CA ILE A 428 11.07 -5.75 -30.37
C ILE A 428 10.05 -6.41 -29.47
N GLY A 429 9.07 -5.63 -29.04
CA GLY A 429 7.94 -6.12 -28.27
C GLY A 429 6.68 -6.21 -29.11
N GLU A 430 5.85 -7.21 -28.80
CA GLU A 430 4.48 -7.29 -29.28
C GLU A 430 3.51 -7.21 -28.10
N LEU A 431 2.62 -6.21 -28.13
CA LEU A 431 1.53 -6.03 -27.18
C LEU A 431 0.24 -6.58 -27.78
N ILE A 432 -0.38 -7.53 -27.09
CA ILE A 432 -1.73 -8.03 -27.35
C ILE A 432 -2.57 -7.70 -26.13
N LEU A 433 -3.56 -6.83 -26.32
CA LEU A 433 -4.42 -6.33 -25.25
C LEU A 433 -5.87 -6.62 -25.60
N ASN A 434 -6.60 -7.18 -24.64
CA ASN A 434 -8.04 -7.37 -24.70
C ASN A 434 -8.69 -6.75 -23.45
N SER A 435 -9.58 -5.78 -23.63
CA SER A 435 -10.34 -5.15 -22.54
C SER A 435 -11.83 -5.27 -22.82
N ASN A 436 -12.58 -5.85 -21.89
CA ASN A 436 -14.04 -5.88 -21.92
C ASN A 436 -14.56 -4.98 -20.80
N VAL A 437 -15.35 -3.99 -21.17
CA VAL A 437 -15.97 -3.03 -20.25
C VAL A 437 -17.48 -3.14 -20.35
N ASP A 438 -18.12 -3.22 -19.20
CA ASP A 438 -19.57 -3.32 -19.03
C ASP A 438 -20.00 -2.22 -18.05
N VAL A 439 -20.90 -1.34 -18.49
CA VAL A 439 -21.37 -0.18 -17.72
C VAL A 439 -22.88 -0.12 -17.86
N ASN A 440 -23.63 -0.08 -16.77
CA ASN A 440 -25.10 -0.09 -16.86
C ASN A 440 -25.68 1.14 -17.57
N SER A 441 -24.94 2.25 -17.64
CA SER A 441 -25.38 3.49 -18.31
C SER A 441 -25.18 3.48 -19.83
N ILE A 442 -24.55 2.46 -20.40
CA ILE A 442 -24.29 2.34 -21.84
C ILE A 442 -24.91 1.03 -22.30
N GLU A 443 -25.72 1.07 -23.36
CA GLU A 443 -26.24 -0.15 -23.97
C GLU A 443 -25.11 -0.92 -24.68
N GLY A 444 -24.87 -2.15 -24.24
CA GLY A 444 -23.89 -3.06 -24.84
C GLY A 444 -22.51 -3.04 -24.17
N LYS A 445 -21.70 -4.06 -24.47
CA LYS A 445 -20.35 -4.21 -23.92
C LYS A 445 -19.33 -3.54 -24.84
N ILE A 446 -18.43 -2.75 -24.26
CA ILE A 446 -17.32 -2.12 -24.99
C ILE A 446 -16.14 -3.09 -24.96
N ASN A 447 -15.87 -3.70 -26.11
CA ASN A 447 -14.75 -4.61 -26.30
C ASN A 447 -13.63 -3.91 -27.07
N GLN A 448 -12.43 -3.83 -26.49
CA GLN A 448 -11.26 -3.24 -27.11
C GLN A 448 -10.18 -4.31 -27.30
N ASN A 449 -9.82 -4.55 -28.55
CA ASN A 449 -8.77 -5.48 -28.94
C ASN A 449 -7.67 -4.70 -29.64
N VAL A 450 -6.49 -4.68 -29.02
CA VAL A 450 -5.35 -3.92 -29.53
C VAL A 450 -4.17 -4.87 -29.72
N ARG A 451 -3.57 -4.81 -30.91
CA ARG A 451 -2.31 -5.47 -31.24
C ARG A 451 -1.34 -4.44 -31.77
N LYS A 452 -0.20 -4.25 -31.10
CA LYS A 452 0.80 -3.23 -31.47
C LYS A 452 2.22 -3.78 -31.32
N LEU A 453 3.09 -3.35 -32.22
CA LEU A 453 4.52 -3.50 -32.07
C LEU A 453 5.07 -2.32 -31.26
N VAL A 454 5.89 -2.64 -30.26
CA VAL A 454 6.47 -1.73 -29.28
C VAL A 454 7.99 -1.91 -29.29
N PRO A 455 8.72 -1.29 -30.25
CA PRO A 455 10.17 -1.35 -30.28
C PRO A 455 10.75 -0.56 -29.11
N SER A 456 11.87 -1.05 -28.58
CA SER A 456 12.66 -0.32 -27.59
C SER A 456 14.16 -0.55 -27.80
N LEU A 457 14.96 0.40 -27.36
CA LEU A 457 16.41 0.38 -27.46
C LEU A 457 16.99 0.97 -26.18
N HIS A 458 17.86 0.21 -25.54
CA HIS A 458 18.58 0.65 -24.36
C HIS A 458 20.07 0.60 -24.63
N ILE A 459 20.76 1.73 -24.48
CA ILE A 459 22.21 1.83 -24.64
C ILE A 459 22.78 2.35 -23.32
N ASN A 460 23.82 1.68 -22.79
CA ASN A 460 24.61 2.18 -21.68
C ASN A 460 26.07 2.28 -22.09
N TYR A 461 26.74 3.32 -21.63
CA TYR A 461 28.18 3.48 -21.67
C TYR A 461 28.66 4.09 -20.35
N LYS A 462 29.22 3.24 -19.47
CA LYS A 462 29.62 3.62 -18.11
C LYS A 462 28.44 4.25 -17.36
N ASP A 463 28.53 5.55 -17.06
CA ASP A 463 27.52 6.29 -16.30
C ASP A 463 26.48 6.98 -17.20
N PHE A 464 26.60 6.85 -18.52
CA PHE A 464 25.68 7.41 -19.50
C PHE A 464 24.70 6.34 -20.01
N SER A 465 23.41 6.66 -20.04
CA SER A 465 22.35 5.79 -20.58
C SER A 465 21.46 6.53 -21.56
N ILE A 466 21.05 5.84 -22.64
CA ILE A 466 20.03 6.28 -23.59
C ILE A 466 18.94 5.22 -23.63
N ASP A 467 17.71 5.66 -23.47
CA ASP A 467 16.51 4.85 -23.50
C ASP A 467 15.56 5.36 -24.58
N TYR A 468 15.16 4.47 -25.47
CA TYR A 468 14.04 4.69 -26.38
C TYR A 468 13.03 3.56 -26.18
N GLY A 469 11.76 3.92 -26.02
CA GLY A 469 10.68 2.96 -25.88
C GLY A 469 9.40 3.56 -26.42
N ARG A 470 8.59 2.70 -27.04
CA ARG A 470 7.21 3.04 -27.42
C ARG A 470 6.26 2.27 -26.54
N ASP A 471 5.39 2.98 -25.82
CA ASP A 471 4.32 2.36 -25.04
C ASP A 471 2.95 2.67 -25.64
N TYR A 472 1.97 1.82 -25.32
CA TYR A 472 0.57 2.04 -25.68
C TYR A 472 -0.29 2.00 -24.41
N VAL A 473 -1.03 3.07 -24.17
CA VAL A 473 -1.86 3.24 -22.98
C VAL A 473 -3.31 3.40 -23.41
N LEU A 474 -4.18 2.54 -22.92
CA LEU A 474 -5.62 2.74 -23.06
C LEU A 474 -6.10 3.89 -22.18
N LEU A 475 -7.19 4.54 -22.59
CA LEU A 475 -7.89 5.49 -21.74
C LEU A 475 -8.22 4.86 -20.38
N HIS A 476 -8.03 5.65 -19.33
CA HIS A 476 -8.32 5.21 -17.97
C HIS A 476 -9.83 4.99 -17.80
N TYR A 477 -10.23 3.92 -17.12
CA TYR A 477 -11.65 3.62 -16.93
C TYR A 477 -12.39 4.64 -16.07
N ASN A 478 -11.68 5.47 -15.30
CA ASN A 478 -12.30 6.54 -14.51
C ASN A 478 -13.05 7.54 -15.41
N TYR A 479 -12.66 7.70 -16.68
CA TYR A 479 -13.41 8.51 -17.65
C TYR A 479 -14.75 7.88 -18.07
N LEU A 480 -14.97 6.61 -17.72
CA LEU A 480 -16.18 5.86 -17.99
C LEU A 480 -17.05 5.68 -16.72
N LEU A 481 -16.66 6.28 -15.58
CA LEU A 481 -17.45 6.28 -14.35
C LEU A 481 -18.44 7.46 -14.40
N PRO A 482 -19.75 7.23 -14.58
CA PRO A 482 -20.70 8.30 -14.86
C PRO A 482 -21.53 8.75 -13.65
N VAL A 483 -21.17 8.38 -12.41
CA VAL A 483 -21.99 8.72 -11.23
C VAL A 483 -21.33 9.81 -10.40
N LEU A 484 -22.12 10.84 -10.10
CA LEU A 484 -21.77 11.86 -9.13
C LEU A 484 -21.48 11.21 -7.76
N ASP A 485 -20.32 11.51 -7.17
CA ASP A 485 -20.03 11.05 -5.82
C ASP A 485 -20.84 11.86 -4.81
N ASN A 486 -21.93 11.27 -4.31
CA ASN A 486 -22.78 11.84 -3.26
C ASN A 486 -22.56 11.14 -1.90
N SER A 487 -21.31 10.77 -1.60
CA SER A 487 -20.92 10.16 -0.32
C SER A 487 -21.07 11.10 0.87
N ASN A 488 -20.97 12.41 0.64
CA ASN A 488 -21.39 13.44 1.58
C ASN A 488 -22.24 14.49 0.84
N PRO A 489 -23.58 14.50 1.01
CA PRO A 489 -24.46 15.47 0.37
C PRO A 489 -24.38 16.90 0.95
N TYR A 490 -23.55 17.14 1.98
CA TYR A 490 -23.51 18.40 2.74
C TYR A 490 -22.13 18.99 3.04
#